data_AF-A0A850SHM3-F1
#
_entry.id   AF-A0A850SHM3-F1
#
_cell.length_a   1.000
_cell.length_b   1.000
_cell.length_c   1.000
_cell.angle_alpha   90.00
_cell.angle_beta   90.00
_cell.angle_gamma   90.00
#
_symmetry.space_group_name_H-M   'P 1'
#
loop_
_entity.id
_entity.type
_entity.pdbx_description
1 polymer ?
#
loop_
_entity_poly.entity_id
_entity_poly.type
_entity_poly.pdbx_seq_one_letter_code
_entity_poly.pdbx_strand_id
1 'polypeptide(L)'
;HILVNNAAAVTDRHAVADIPIDAWREAIAVNLTGAWLMAKWSIPHLRAAGVPRGGHGFASGRQAAAPVGSRWAPGATGCTPKA
;
A
#
# COMPACT_ATOMS: atom_id res chain seq x y z
N HIS A 1 -3.84 3.73 -16.34
CA HIS A 1 -4.61 3.95 -15.09
C HIS A 1 -3.73 3.63 -13.90
N ILE A 2 -3.78 4.45 -12.84
CA ILE A 2 -3.02 4.25 -11.61
C ILE A 2 -4.00 4.24 -10.43
N LEU A 3 -3.93 3.20 -9.59
CA LEU A 3 -4.61 3.17 -8.30
C LEU A 3 -3.56 3.44 -7.21
N VAL A 4 -3.86 4.39 -6.33
CA VAL A 4 -3.04 4.67 -5.14
C VAL A 4 -3.89 4.37 -3.91
N ASN A 5 -3.53 3.33 -3.17
CA ASN A 5 -4.13 3.09 -1.87
C ASN A 5 -3.40 3.92 -0.80
N ASN A 6 -3.89 5.14 -0.59
CA ASN A 6 -3.35 6.07 0.40
C ASN A 6 -4.23 6.16 1.67
N ALA A 7 -5.41 5.53 1.68
CA ALA A 7 -6.31 5.62 2.83
C ALA A 7 -5.69 4.93 4.05
N ALA A 8 -5.63 5.65 5.17
CA ALA A 8 -5.10 5.13 6.42
C ALA A 8 -5.88 5.65 7.63
N ALA A 9 -6.26 4.75 8.52
CA ALA A 9 -6.59 5.03 9.91
C ALA A 9 -5.31 4.87 10.74
N VAL A 10 -5.03 5.87 11.58
CA VAL A 10 -3.89 5.81 12.49
C VAL A 10 -4.33 5.02 13.72
N THR A 11 -3.71 3.85 13.93
CA THR A 11 -3.89 3.13 15.19
C THR A 11 -3.36 3.99 16.33
N ASP A 12 -4.12 4.04 17.42
CA ASP A 12 -3.78 4.82 18.60
C ASP A 12 -2.36 4.47 19.09
N ARG A 13 -1.53 5.48 19.41
CA ARG A 13 -0.10 5.28 19.73
C ARG A 13 0.10 4.84 21.19
N HIS A 14 -0.39 3.66 21.50
CA HIS A 14 -0.19 2.99 22.79
C HIS A 14 0.87 1.88 22.66
N ALA A 15 1.35 1.37 23.80
CA ALA A 15 2.06 0.09 23.78
C ALA A 15 1.13 -0.99 23.25
N VAL A 16 1.68 -1.99 22.53
CA VAL A 16 0.87 -3.01 21.84
C VAL A 16 -0.10 -3.73 22.78
N ALA A 17 0.29 -3.95 24.03
CA ALA A 17 -0.54 -4.61 25.05
C ALA A 17 -1.76 -3.77 25.47
N ASP A 18 -1.72 -2.46 25.25
CA ASP A 18 -2.73 -1.51 25.74
C ASP A 18 -3.65 -0.99 24.62
N ILE A 19 -3.47 -1.45 23.37
CA ILE A 19 -4.30 -1.02 22.24
C ILE A 19 -5.72 -1.58 22.43
N PRO A 20 -6.76 -0.72 22.47
CA PRO A 20 -8.13 -1.19 22.50
C PRO A 20 -8.43 -2.05 21.28
N ILE A 21 -9.05 -3.21 21.51
CA ILE A 21 -9.30 -4.18 20.43
C ILE A 21 -10.09 -3.58 19.26
N ASP A 22 -11.01 -2.66 19.54
CA ASP A 22 -11.83 -2.03 18.50
C ASP A 22 -11.02 -1.02 17.67
N ALA A 23 -10.09 -0.28 18.29
CA ALA A 23 -9.15 0.60 17.58
C ALA A 23 -8.20 -0.21 16.68
N TRP A 24 -7.73 -1.37 17.16
CA TRP A 24 -6.94 -2.29 16.34
C TRP A 24 -7.73 -2.81 15.12
N ARG A 25 -8.98 -3.24 15.35
CA ARG A 25 -9.86 -3.74 14.29
C ARG A 25 -10.16 -2.68 13.24
N GLU A 26 -10.38 -1.44 13.65
CA GLU A 26 -10.58 -0.32 12.72
C GLU A 26 -9.36 -0.11 11.83
N ALA A 27 -8.16 -0.07 12.42
CA ALA A 27 -6.92 0.07 11.66
C ALA A 27 -6.72 -1.05 10.64
N ILE A 28 -7.03 -2.31 11.00
CA ILE A 28 -6.99 -3.45 10.08
C ILE A 28 -8.06 -3.35 8.98
N ALA A 29 -9.27 -2.91 9.34
CA ALA A 29 -10.37 -2.75 8.40
C ALA A 29 -10.03 -1.69 7.33
N VAL A 30 -9.48 -0.55 7.73
CA VAL A 30 -9.13 0.54 6.79
C VAL A 30 -7.86 0.21 6.02
N ASN A 31 -6.76 -0.06 6.72
CA ASN A 31 -5.42 -0.04 6.10
C ASN A 31 -5.13 -1.31 5.31
N LEU A 32 -5.66 -2.45 5.77
CA LEU A 32 -5.38 -3.75 5.17
C LEU A 32 -6.57 -4.27 4.36
N THR A 33 -7.76 -4.33 4.98
CA THR A 33 -8.95 -4.85 4.29
C THR A 33 -9.37 -3.91 3.17
N GLY A 34 -9.36 -2.59 3.40
CA GLY A 34 -9.60 -1.58 2.38
C GLY A 34 -8.63 -1.68 1.20
N ALA A 35 -7.33 -1.87 1.48
CA ALA A 35 -6.30 -2.10 0.46
C ALA A 35 -6.63 -3.29 -0.43
N TRP A 36 -6.95 -4.41 0.21
CA TRP A 36 -7.26 -5.65 -0.47
C TRP A 36 -8.53 -5.53 -1.31
N LEU A 37 -9.57 -4.86 -0.82
CA LEU A 37 -10.80 -4.61 -1.57
C LEU A 37 -10.54 -3.75 -2.81
N MET A 38 -9.80 -2.65 -2.65
CA MET A 38 -9.43 -1.79 -3.78
C MET A 38 -8.66 -2.57 -4.84
N ALA A 39 -7.69 -3.39 -4.43
CA ALA A 39 -6.95 -4.25 -5.35
C ALA A 39 -7.88 -5.28 -6.02
N LYS A 40 -8.66 -6.05 -5.24
CA LYS A 40 -9.57 -7.09 -5.73
C LYS A 40 -10.44 -6.61 -6.90
N TRP A 41 -10.98 -5.40 -6.78
CA TRP A 41 -11.90 -4.85 -7.78
C TRP A 41 -11.21 -4.05 -8.89
N SER A 42 -10.11 -3.35 -8.62
CA SER A 42 -9.41 -2.53 -9.63
C SER A 42 -8.58 -3.36 -10.62
N ILE A 43 -7.99 -4.46 -10.17
CA ILE A 43 -7.05 -5.27 -10.96
C ILE A 43 -7.61 -5.75 -12.30
N PRO A 44 -8.85 -6.29 -12.36
CA PRO A 44 -9.45 -6.66 -13.63
C PRO A 44 -9.51 -5.50 -14.63
N HIS A 45 -9.87 -4.31 -14.18
CA HIS A 45 -9.93 -3.11 -15.03
C HIS A 45 -8.54 -2.65 -15.47
N LEU A 46 -7.55 -2.69 -14.57
CA LEU A 46 -6.16 -2.36 -14.91
C LEU A 46 -5.58 -3.35 -15.92
N ARG A 47 -5.93 -4.63 -15.84
CA ARG A 47 -5.55 -5.65 -16.83
C ARG A 47 -6.22 -5.43 -18.17
N ALA A 48 -7.52 -5.13 -18.17
CA ALA A 48 -8.29 -4.87 -19.38
C ALA A 48 -7.82 -3.61 -20.13
N ALA A 49 -7.37 -2.59 -19.40
CA ALA A 49 -6.86 -1.35 -19.99
C ALA A 49 -5.46 -1.50 -20.65
N GLY A 50 -4.77 -2.63 -20.42
CA GLY A 50 -3.42 -2.88 -20.95
C GLY A 50 -2.32 -2.06 -20.26
N VAL A 51 -1.12 -2.65 -20.18
CA VAL A 51 0.11 -1.96 -19.75
C VAL A 51 0.95 -1.71 -21.01
N PRO A 52 1.27 -0.45 -21.38
CA PRO A 52 2.23 -0.18 -22.44
C PRO A 52 3.57 -0.84 -22.09
N ARG A 53 4.26 -1.41 -23.09
CA ARG A 53 5.45 -2.27 -22.99
C ARG A 53 6.74 -1.58 -22.44
N GLY A 54 6.59 -0.59 -21.57
CA GLY A 54 7.65 0.16 -20.88
C GLY A 54 7.16 1.07 -19.73
N GLY A 55 5.87 1.08 -19.40
CA GLY A 55 5.35 1.81 -18.24
C GLY A 55 5.20 0.89 -17.03
N HIS A 56 5.46 1.40 -15.82
CA HIS A 56 5.32 0.66 -14.55
C HIS A 56 3.97 -0.08 -14.48
N GLY A 57 4.01 -1.37 -14.80
CA GLY A 57 2.82 -2.22 -14.91
C GLY A 57 2.23 -2.53 -13.55
N PHE A 58 0.94 -2.88 -13.56
CA PHE A 58 0.27 -3.48 -12.42
C PHE A 58 1.05 -4.73 -11.96
N ALA A 59 1.83 -4.60 -10.88
CA ALA A 59 2.63 -5.70 -10.34
C ALA A 59 1.72 -6.70 -9.63
N SER A 60 1.11 -7.59 -10.41
CA SER A 60 0.43 -8.76 -9.86
C SER A 60 1.48 -9.71 -9.28
N GLY A 61 1.83 -9.53 -8.02
CA GLY A 61 2.05 -10.59 -7.03
C GLY A 61 3.03 -11.74 -7.31
N ARG A 62 3.80 -11.77 -8.40
CA ARG A 62 5.10 -12.42 -8.37
C ARG A 62 6.10 -11.33 -8.03
N GLN A 63 6.39 -11.20 -6.74
CA GLN A 63 7.69 -10.70 -6.34
C GLN A 63 8.70 -11.70 -6.93
N ALA A 64 9.17 -11.45 -8.16
CA ALA A 64 10.50 -11.91 -8.50
C ALA A 64 11.38 -11.27 -7.43
N ALA A 65 12.02 -12.09 -6.60
CA ALA A 65 12.90 -11.62 -5.54
C ALA A 65 13.79 -10.53 -6.12
N ALA A 66 13.55 -9.27 -5.75
CA ALA A 66 14.39 -8.19 -6.18
C ALA A 66 15.75 -8.47 -5.54
N PRO A 67 16.86 -8.49 -6.31
CA PRO A 67 18.16 -8.64 -5.71
C PRO A 67 18.34 -7.56 -4.65
N VAL A 68 18.82 -7.95 -3.47
CA VAL A 68 19.18 -7.03 -2.39
C VAL A 68 20.02 -5.91 -2.98
N GLY A 69 19.49 -4.67 -2.98
CA GLY A 69 20.18 -3.48 -3.49
C GLY A 69 19.42 -2.60 -4.49
N SER A 70 18.24 -2.97 -4.98
CA SER A 70 17.49 -2.08 -5.88
C SER A 70 16.85 -0.91 -5.11
N ARG A 71 17.54 0.24 -5.14
CA ARG A 71 17.06 1.56 -4.68
C ARG A 71 15.73 1.91 -5.38
N TRP A 72 14.69 2.11 -4.59
CA TRP A 72 13.44 2.74 -5.03
C TRP A 72 13.61 4.27 -5.01
N ALA A 73 13.50 4.97 -6.15
CA ALA A 73 13.27 6.43 -6.25
C ALA A 73 12.86 6.78 -7.70
N PRO A 74 11.87 7.66 -7.93
CA PRO A 74 11.89 9.04 -7.42
C PRO A 74 10.59 9.48 -6.72
N GLY A 75 10.74 10.28 -5.65
CA GLY A 75 9.63 11.02 -5.02
C GLY A 75 9.43 10.80 -3.52
N ALA A 76 10.24 9.99 -2.84
CA ALA A 76 10.22 9.90 -1.38
C ALA A 76 10.76 11.21 -0.78
N THR A 77 9.91 12.22 -0.65
CA THR A 77 10.05 13.25 0.38
C THR A 77 10.03 12.55 1.72
N GLY A 78 11.21 12.21 2.22
CA GLY A 78 11.39 11.75 3.58
C GLY A 78 10.89 12.81 4.54
N CYS A 79 10.24 12.37 5.62
CA CYS A 79 10.05 13.18 6.81
C CYS A 79 11.39 13.82 7.21
N THR A 80 11.49 15.13 7.08
CA THR A 80 12.38 15.91 7.95
C THR A 80 11.86 15.76 9.38
N PRO A 81 12.73 15.58 10.41
CA PRO A 81 12.29 15.72 11.78
C PRO A 81 11.76 17.14 11.97
N LYS A 82 10.56 17.29 12.54
CA LYS A 82 10.11 18.60 13.01
C LYS A 82 10.92 18.91 14.27
N ALA A 83 11.64 20.02 14.25
CA ALA A 83 12.40 20.55 15.38
C ALA A 83 11.50 20.78 16.61
#